data_AF-A0A0D3AWM2-F1
#
_entry.id   AF-A0A0D3AWM2-F1
#
_cell.length_a   1.000
_cell.length_b   1.000
_cell.length_c   1.000
_cell.angle_alpha   90.00
_cell.angle_beta   90.00
_cell.angle_gamma   90.00
#
_symmetry.space_group_name_H-M   'P 1'
#
loop_
_entity.id
_entity.type
_entity.pdbx_description
1 polymer ?
#
loop_
_entity_poly.entity_id
_entity_poly.type
_entity_poly.pdbx_seq_one_letter_code
_entity_poly.pdbx_strand_id
1 'polypeptide(L)'
;MGSWAQVLRPEGIKEKEKWVYFDEPGLTSEPVGGEFKPHMDPAEERRHSKRQNDYINMLGFVADSEYGILRRCPCGGRIIDEVCGKDDYDTLPGKRFFTCKNYEADGFHYRQPWVIGVQEEIERLTKRVEEAEQVMMGVSNLSKQIETLEEHVKILSGQVYYLTVQVADLEKVCFE
;
A
#
# COMPACT_ATOMS: atom_id res chain seq x y z
N MET A 1 21.30 -33.46 25.36
CA MET A 1 22.43 -33.43 26.31
C MET A 1 23.71 -33.25 25.51
N GLY A 2 24.28 -32.05 25.52
CA GLY A 2 25.52 -31.73 24.81
C GLY A 2 26.33 -30.76 25.66
N SER A 3 27.48 -31.24 26.12
CA SER A 3 28.37 -30.60 27.10
C SER A 3 29.48 -29.81 26.40
N TRP A 4 29.87 -28.73 27.08
CA TRP A 4 31.00 -27.80 26.94
C TRP A 4 32.28 -28.24 26.20
N ALA A 5 32.83 -27.33 25.40
CA ALA A 5 34.26 -26.98 25.43
C ALA A 5 34.50 -25.57 24.83
N GLN A 6 35.38 -24.81 25.49
CA GLN A 6 35.87 -23.47 25.17
C GLN A 6 36.69 -23.48 23.86
N VAL A 7 37.01 -22.33 23.26
CA VAL A 7 38.36 -21.70 23.20
C VAL A 7 38.24 -20.70 22.00
N LEU A 8 38.50 -19.39 22.04
CA LEU A 8 39.69 -18.60 22.42
C LEU A 8 39.27 -17.18 22.83
N ARG A 9 39.91 -16.67 23.88
CA ARG A 9 39.98 -15.24 24.21
C ARG A 9 41.27 -14.69 23.57
N PRO A 10 41.26 -13.60 22.79
CA PRO A 10 42.46 -12.80 22.61
C PRO A 10 42.65 -11.91 23.82
N GLU A 11 43.87 -11.94 24.34
CA GLU A 11 44.34 -11.20 25.49
C GLU A 11 44.37 -9.68 25.24
N GLY A 12 44.05 -8.92 26.28
CA GLY A 12 44.77 -7.68 26.58
C GLY A 12 44.15 -6.38 26.09
N ILE A 13 43.11 -5.88 26.77
CA ILE A 13 43.02 -4.45 27.11
C ILE A 13 42.57 -4.34 28.58
N LYS A 14 43.40 -3.63 29.34
CA LYS A 14 43.29 -3.38 30.77
C LYS A 14 42.31 -2.22 30.99
N GLU A 15 41.20 -2.42 31.70
CA GLU A 15 40.62 -1.31 32.44
C GLU A 15 39.85 -1.77 33.70
N LYS A 16 40.59 -1.64 34.80
CA LYS A 16 40.23 -1.52 36.21
C LYS A 16 38.73 -1.51 36.53
N GLU A 17 38.29 -2.62 37.11
CA GLU A 17 37.16 -2.65 38.05
C GLU A 17 37.48 -1.72 39.22
N LYS A 18 36.81 -0.56 39.28
CA LYS A 18 36.81 0.30 40.46
C LYS A 18 35.58 -0.04 41.30
N TRP A 19 35.71 -1.08 42.11
CA TRP A 19 34.90 -1.22 43.32
C TRP A 19 35.52 -0.33 44.39
N VAL A 20 34.82 0.72 44.79
CA VAL A 20 35.11 1.43 46.04
C VAL A 20 33.79 1.52 46.80
N TYR A 21 33.69 0.68 47.83
CA TYR A 21 32.75 0.77 48.93
C TYR A 21 32.86 2.14 49.60
N PHE A 22 31.74 2.79 49.89
CA PHE A 22 31.67 3.76 50.99
C PHE A 22 30.23 3.82 51.56
N ASP A 23 30.17 3.36 52.81
CA ASP A 23 29.30 3.68 53.95
C ASP A 23 27.76 3.64 53.82
N GLU A 24 27.16 2.80 54.68
CA GLU A 24 25.79 3.00 55.18
C GLU A 24 25.70 4.30 55.98
N PRO A 25 24.67 5.14 55.74
CA PRO A 25 24.14 5.98 56.80
C PRO A 25 22.64 5.74 56.94
N GLY A 26 22.27 5.24 58.13
CA GLY A 26 21.12 5.70 58.89
C GLY A 26 19.73 5.60 58.24
N LEU A 27 18.89 4.76 58.84
CA LEU A 27 17.44 4.92 58.81
C LEU A 27 17.06 6.39 59.04
N THR A 28 16.64 7.07 57.98
CA THR A 28 15.66 8.14 58.08
C THR A 28 14.53 7.77 57.13
N SER A 29 13.37 7.52 57.72
CA SER A 29 12.13 7.25 57.01
C SER A 29 11.66 8.54 56.34
N GLU A 30 12.11 8.80 55.13
CA GLU A 30 11.42 9.74 54.24
C GLU A 30 10.32 8.95 53.49
N PRO A 31 9.08 9.45 53.43
CA PRO A 31 8.06 8.80 52.63
C PRO A 31 8.50 8.92 51.17
N VAL A 32 8.68 7.78 50.49
CA VAL A 32 8.73 7.71 49.04
C VAL A 32 7.40 8.27 48.56
N GLY A 33 7.38 9.56 48.27
CA GLY A 33 6.34 10.22 47.51
C GLY A 33 6.37 9.59 46.13
N GLY A 34 5.70 8.45 45.98
CA GLY A 34 5.40 7.90 44.68
C GLY A 34 4.67 9.00 43.93
N GLU A 35 5.29 9.50 42.86
CA GLU A 35 4.60 10.35 41.90
C GLU A 35 3.35 9.59 41.47
N PHE A 36 2.22 10.03 42.01
CA PHE A 36 0.91 9.61 41.58
C PHE A 36 0.83 10.06 40.13
N LYS A 37 1.17 9.19 39.17
CA LYS A 37 0.80 9.43 37.77
C LYS A 37 -0.72 9.60 37.82
N PRO A 38 -1.26 10.79 37.53
CA PRO A 38 -2.69 10.97 37.56
C PRO A 38 -3.25 9.91 36.63
N HIS A 39 -4.11 9.04 37.15
CA HIS A 39 -4.93 8.19 36.30
C HIS A 39 -5.66 9.17 35.38
N MET A 40 -5.26 9.22 34.11
CA MET A 40 -5.92 10.09 33.14
C MET A 40 -7.41 9.82 33.20
N ASP A 41 -8.22 10.86 33.16
CA ASP A 41 -9.67 10.68 33.03
C ASP A 41 -9.92 9.70 31.85
N PRO A 42 -10.71 8.63 32.03
CA PRO A 42 -11.02 7.70 30.95
C PRO A 42 -11.48 8.38 29.65
N ALA A 43 -12.07 9.58 29.73
CA ALA A 43 -12.38 10.36 28.53
C ALA A 43 -11.15 10.99 27.86
N GLU A 44 -10.16 11.47 28.63
CA GLU A 44 -8.89 11.97 28.08
C GLU A 44 -8.05 10.83 27.51
N GLU A 45 -8.02 9.67 28.15
CA GLU A 45 -7.33 8.49 27.62
C GLU A 45 -7.93 8.04 26.28
N ARG A 46 -9.27 8.01 26.17
CA ARG A 46 -9.95 7.76 24.89
C ARG A 46 -9.61 8.80 23.83
N ARG A 47 -9.57 10.09 24.19
CA ARG A 47 -9.18 11.16 23.25
C ARG A 47 -7.72 11.01 22.81
N HIS A 48 -6.82 10.70 23.72
CA HIS A 48 -5.41 10.49 23.45
C HIS A 48 -5.18 9.28 22.52
N SER A 49 -5.78 8.14 22.84
CA SER A 49 -5.72 6.94 22.01
C SER A 49 -6.26 7.19 20.60
N LYS A 50 -7.39 7.92 20.48
CA LYS A 50 -7.92 8.33 19.18
C LYS A 50 -6.92 9.17 18.40
N ARG A 51 -6.31 10.20 19.01
CA ARG A 51 -5.29 11.03 18.36
C ARG A 51 -4.09 10.21 17.89
N GLN A 52 -3.62 9.25 18.69
CA GLN A 52 -2.51 8.37 18.30
C GLN A 52 -2.88 7.45 17.13
N ASN A 53 -4.09 6.88 17.15
CA ASN A 53 -4.58 6.06 16.05
C ASN A 53 -4.71 6.88 14.76
N ASP A 54 -5.26 8.09 14.84
CA ASP A 54 -5.38 9.00 13.69
C ASP A 54 -4.00 9.37 13.13
N TYR A 55 -3.00 9.60 13.99
CA TYR A 55 -1.60 9.84 13.58
C TYR A 55 -0.99 8.62 12.86
N ILE A 56 -1.17 7.42 13.39
CA ILE A 56 -0.68 6.18 12.77
C ILE A 56 -1.34 5.97 11.40
N ASN A 57 -2.66 6.20 11.30
CA ASN A 57 -3.38 6.11 10.04
C ASN A 57 -2.85 7.12 9.02
N MET A 58 -2.58 8.36 9.44
CA MET A 58 -2.03 9.39 8.56
C MET A 58 -0.63 9.01 8.05
N LEU A 59 0.23 8.43 8.90
CA LEU A 59 1.51 7.88 8.45
C LEU A 59 1.33 6.77 7.42
N GLY A 60 0.37 5.88 7.65
CA GLY A 60 -0.02 4.83 6.71
C GLY A 60 -0.44 5.41 5.36
N PHE A 61 -1.37 6.36 5.33
CA PHE A 61 -1.84 6.97 4.08
C PHE A 61 -0.74 7.71 3.30
N VAL A 62 0.22 8.32 3.99
CA VAL A 62 1.38 8.96 3.33
C VAL A 62 2.33 7.89 2.77
N ALA A 63 2.59 6.81 3.52
CA ALA A 63 3.41 5.71 3.02
C ALA A 63 2.75 4.97 1.84
N ASP A 64 1.44 4.71 1.95
CA ASP A 64 0.61 4.02 0.95
C ASP A 64 0.23 4.92 -0.24
N SER A 65 0.66 6.18 -0.25
CA SER A 65 0.61 7.05 -1.43
C SER A 65 1.66 6.63 -2.46
N GLU A 66 1.66 5.34 -2.75
CA GLU A 66 2.59 4.64 -3.61
C GLU A 66 2.30 5.06 -5.07
N TYR A 67 3.10 6.01 -5.53
CA TYR A 67 3.33 6.37 -6.94
C TYR A 67 2.27 7.20 -7.65
N GLY A 68 2.76 8.27 -8.28
CA GLY A 68 2.01 9.11 -9.19
C GLY A 68 1.38 10.31 -8.51
N ILE A 69 0.45 10.96 -9.21
CA ILE A 69 -0.12 12.23 -8.75
C ILE A 69 -1.45 11.96 -8.05
N LEU A 70 -1.45 12.12 -6.72
CA LEU A 70 -2.67 11.98 -5.93
C LEU A 70 -3.69 13.05 -6.33
N ARG A 71 -4.97 12.68 -6.40
CA ARG A 71 -6.06 13.65 -6.64
C ARG A 71 -6.50 14.36 -5.36
N ARG A 72 -6.29 13.72 -4.20
CA ARG A 72 -6.63 14.24 -2.87
C ARG A 72 -5.53 13.87 -1.89
N CYS A 73 -5.21 14.79 -1.00
CA CYS A 73 -4.36 14.56 0.15
C CYS A 73 -5.09 13.68 1.18
N PRO A 74 -4.39 12.91 2.04
CA PRO A 74 -5.01 12.15 3.12
C PRO A 74 -5.90 12.99 4.06
N CYS A 75 -5.59 14.28 4.24
CA CYS A 75 -6.43 15.22 4.99
C CYS A 75 -7.75 15.61 4.28
N GLY A 76 -8.01 15.09 3.08
CA GLY A 76 -9.19 15.40 2.25
C GLY A 76 -9.03 16.64 1.36
N GLY A 77 -7.96 17.40 1.55
CA GLY A 77 -7.59 18.56 0.73
C GLY A 77 -7.37 18.18 -0.75
N ARG A 78 -7.71 19.08 -1.67
CA ARG A 78 -7.38 18.89 -3.09
C ARG A 78 -5.90 19.17 -3.33
N ILE A 79 -5.31 18.44 -4.28
CA ILE A 79 -3.96 18.74 -4.77
C ILE A 79 -4.05 19.86 -5.81
N ILE A 80 -3.15 20.83 -5.73
CA ILE A 80 -3.02 22.00 -6.60
C ILE A 80 -1.63 22.01 -7.26
N ASP A 81 -1.52 22.65 -8.43
CA ASP A 81 -0.23 22.95 -9.08
C ASP A 81 0.31 24.25 -8.45
N GLU A 82 1.23 24.10 -7.51
CA GLU A 82 1.94 25.20 -6.87
C GLU A 82 3.13 25.61 -7.76
N VAL A 83 3.17 26.88 -8.13
CA VAL A 83 4.36 27.50 -8.71
C VAL A 83 5.04 28.31 -7.63
N CYS A 84 6.26 27.91 -7.28
CA CYS A 84 7.06 28.57 -6.26
C CYS A 84 7.33 30.04 -6.64
N GLY A 85 7.07 30.92 -5.68
CA GLY A 85 7.21 32.37 -5.82
C GLY A 85 8.67 32.81 -5.88
N LYS A 86 8.90 34.08 -6.22
CA LYS A 86 10.26 34.65 -6.24
C LYS A 86 10.87 34.80 -4.84
N ASP A 87 10.04 34.80 -3.80
CA ASP A 87 10.42 35.12 -2.42
C ASP A 87 10.54 33.87 -1.52
N ASP A 88 10.37 32.66 -2.07
CA ASP A 88 10.51 31.42 -1.32
C ASP A 88 12.00 31.10 -1.14
N TYR A 89 12.53 31.39 0.06
CA TYR A 89 13.96 31.31 0.38
C TYR A 89 14.59 29.93 0.09
N ASP A 90 13.79 28.85 0.22
CA ASP A 90 14.26 27.46 0.11
C ASP A 90 14.18 26.88 -1.31
N THR A 91 13.63 27.62 -2.27
CA THR A 91 13.35 27.08 -3.59
C THR A 91 13.65 28.10 -4.70
N LEU A 92 14.42 27.67 -5.71
CA LEU A 92 14.68 28.51 -6.87
C LEU A 92 13.35 28.97 -7.51
N PRO A 93 13.22 30.26 -7.87
CA PRO A 93 12.00 30.79 -8.48
C PRO A 93 11.57 29.95 -9.69
N GLY A 94 10.27 29.64 -9.77
CA GLY A 94 9.68 28.94 -10.91
C GLY A 94 9.69 27.40 -10.84
N LYS A 95 10.19 26.79 -9.75
CA LYS A 95 9.93 25.36 -9.51
C LYS A 95 8.44 25.11 -9.30
N ARG A 96 7.98 23.93 -9.72
CA ARG A 96 6.57 23.51 -9.61
C ARG A 96 6.41 22.30 -8.71
N PHE A 97 5.30 22.26 -7.98
CA PHE A 97 4.96 21.19 -7.05
C PHE A 97 3.50 20.81 -7.17
N PHE A 98 3.20 19.54 -6.94
CA PHE A 98 1.87 19.08 -6.59
C PHE A 98 1.71 19.19 -5.09
N THR A 99 0.87 20.13 -4.64
CA THR A 99 0.78 20.49 -3.22
C THR A 99 -0.65 20.37 -2.72
N CYS A 100 -0.84 19.91 -1.49
CA CYS A 100 -2.15 19.98 -0.86
C CYS A 100 -2.58 21.44 -0.66
N LYS A 101 -3.84 21.77 -0.94
CA LYS A 101 -4.39 23.10 -0.67
C LYS A 101 -4.27 23.52 0.81
N ASN A 102 -4.25 22.55 1.71
CA ASN A 102 -4.10 22.75 3.16
C ASN A 102 -2.67 22.41 3.61
N TYR A 103 -1.67 22.58 2.74
CA TYR A 103 -0.31 22.14 3.05
C TYR A 103 0.24 22.82 4.30
N GLU A 104 0.61 21.99 5.26
CA GLU A 104 1.40 22.34 6.43
C GLU A 104 2.72 21.59 6.33
N ALA A 105 3.84 22.17 6.77
CA ALA A 105 5.15 21.52 6.78
C ALA A 105 5.27 20.49 7.92
N ASP A 106 4.22 19.68 8.10
CA ASP A 106 4.01 18.72 9.19
C ASP A 106 4.40 17.27 8.80
N GLY A 107 4.70 17.05 7.52
CA GLY A 107 5.00 15.73 6.97
C GLY A 107 3.77 14.87 6.66
N PHE A 108 2.56 15.37 6.93
CA PHE A 108 1.29 14.69 6.63
C PHE A 108 0.60 15.24 5.39
N HIS A 109 0.99 16.43 4.96
CA HIS A 109 0.48 17.04 3.75
C HIS A 109 1.38 16.76 2.55
N TYR A 110 0.73 16.35 1.47
CA TYR A 110 1.41 16.05 0.23
C TYR A 110 2.00 17.33 -0.39
N ARG A 111 3.30 17.30 -0.70
CA ARG A 111 4.01 18.29 -1.51
C ARG A 111 5.15 17.61 -2.25
N GLN A 112 4.92 17.31 -3.52
CA GLN A 112 5.86 16.57 -4.37
C GLN A 112 6.33 17.44 -5.52
N PRO A 113 7.63 17.45 -5.88
CA PRO A 113 8.10 18.12 -7.09
C PRO A 113 7.36 17.61 -8.32
N TRP A 114 6.95 18.53 -9.19
CA TRP A 114 6.16 18.21 -10.38
C TRP A 114 6.82 17.13 -11.25
N VAL A 115 8.14 17.21 -11.46
CA VAL A 115 8.91 16.26 -12.28
C VAL A 115 8.82 14.82 -11.75
N ILE A 116 8.83 14.62 -10.43
CA ILE A 116 8.75 13.30 -9.82
C ILE A 116 7.33 12.75 -9.98
N GLY A 117 6.32 13.55 -9.64
CA GLY A 117 4.92 13.13 -9.78
C GLY A 117 4.53 12.79 -11.22
N VAL A 118 4.97 13.59 -12.18
CA VAL A 118 4.72 13.31 -13.60
C VAL A 118 5.46 12.06 -14.07
N GLN A 119 6.72 11.86 -13.68
CA GLN A 119 7.48 10.67 -14.05
C GLN A 119 6.80 9.40 -13.53
N GLU A 120 6.44 9.36 -12.24
CA GLU A 120 5.75 8.22 -11.64
C GLU A 120 4.40 7.95 -12.29
N GLU A 121 3.62 9.01 -12.58
CA GLU A 121 2.32 8.86 -13.24
C GLU A 121 2.47 8.35 -14.68
N ILE A 122 3.49 8.78 -15.42
CA ILE A 122 3.79 8.27 -16.76
C ILE A 122 4.15 6.79 -16.70
N GLU A 123 5.01 6.37 -15.78
CA GLU A 123 5.39 4.96 -15.60
C GLU A 123 4.17 4.09 -15.27
N ARG A 124 3.34 4.56 -14.34
CA ARG A 124 2.10 3.88 -13.94
C ARG A 124 1.11 3.77 -15.10
N LEU A 125 0.92 4.85 -15.87
CA LEU A 125 0.02 4.86 -17.02
C LEU A 125 0.55 3.98 -18.15
N THR A 126 1.85 3.98 -18.40
CA THR A 126 2.49 3.13 -19.42
C THR A 126 2.22 1.66 -19.13
N LYS A 127 2.45 1.20 -17.89
CA LYS A 127 2.14 -0.17 -17.47
C LYS A 127 0.68 -0.55 -17.70
N ARG A 128 -0.26 0.34 -17.33
CA ARG A 128 -1.70 0.09 -17.52
C ARG A 128 -2.10 0.02 -19.00
N VAL A 129 -1.43 0.78 -19.86
CA VAL A 129 -1.66 0.74 -21.31
C VAL A 129 -1.16 -0.59 -21.89
N GLU A 130 0.02 -1.05 -21.49
CA GLU A 130 0.56 -2.36 -21.89
C GLU A 130 -0.35 -3.51 -21.46
N GLU A 131 -0.86 -3.49 -20.22
CA GLU A 131 -1.83 -4.47 -19.71
C GLU A 131 -3.15 -4.44 -20.52
N ALA A 132 -3.66 -3.25 -20.85
CA ALA A 132 -4.87 -3.10 -21.65
C ALA A 132 -4.69 -3.63 -23.08
N GLU A 133 -3.52 -3.41 -23.69
CA GLU A 133 -3.20 -3.94 -25.02
C GLU A 133 -3.22 -5.47 -25.03
N GLN A 134 -2.64 -6.12 -24.03
CA GLN A 134 -2.69 -7.58 -23.89
C GLN A 134 -4.12 -8.11 -23.80
N VAL A 135 -4.99 -7.44 -23.03
CA VAL A 135 -6.41 -7.79 -22.93
C VAL A 135 -7.10 -7.65 -24.28
N MET A 136 -6.84 -6.56 -25.02
CA MET A 136 -7.42 -6.34 -26.35
C MET A 136 -7.03 -7.44 -27.34
N MET A 137 -5.76 -7.86 -27.34
CA MET A 137 -5.32 -9.00 -28.17
C MET A 137 -6.04 -10.29 -27.80
N GLY A 138 -6.20 -10.55 -26.49
CA GLY A 138 -6.94 -11.71 -25.99
C GLY A 138 -8.39 -11.74 -26.44
N VAL A 139 -9.09 -10.60 -26.34
CA VAL A 139 -10.48 -10.44 -26.80
C VAL A 139 -10.59 -10.69 -28.30
N SER A 140 -9.66 -10.18 -29.10
CA SER A 140 -9.66 -10.41 -30.56
C SER A 140 -9.50 -11.90 -30.90
N ASN A 141 -8.62 -12.61 -30.21
CA ASN A 141 -8.44 -14.05 -30.43
C ASN A 141 -9.70 -14.85 -30.02
N LEU A 142 -10.24 -14.58 -28.84
CA LEU A 142 -11.46 -15.23 -28.36
C LEU A 142 -12.65 -14.99 -29.31
N SER A 143 -12.78 -13.77 -29.85
CA SER A 143 -13.85 -13.44 -30.80
C SER A 143 -13.81 -14.35 -32.04
N LYS A 144 -12.62 -14.59 -32.61
CA LYS A 144 -12.43 -15.50 -33.76
C LYS A 144 -12.79 -16.95 -33.42
N GLN A 145 -12.46 -17.39 -32.21
CA GLN A 145 -12.81 -18.74 -31.74
C GLN A 145 -14.33 -18.89 -31.58
N ILE A 146 -15.00 -17.87 -31.07
CA ILE A 146 -16.47 -17.84 -30.95
C ILE A 146 -17.11 -17.92 -32.34
N GLU A 147 -16.67 -17.11 -33.30
CA GLU A 147 -17.17 -17.15 -34.69
C GLU A 147 -17.04 -18.56 -35.30
N THR A 148 -15.87 -19.20 -35.12
CA THR A 148 -15.62 -20.56 -35.60
C THR A 148 -16.55 -21.58 -34.92
N LEU A 149 -16.73 -21.48 -33.61
CA LEU A 149 -17.62 -22.37 -32.86
C LEU A 149 -19.09 -22.17 -33.26
N GLU A 150 -19.53 -20.94 -33.51
CA GLU A 150 -20.87 -20.65 -33.98
C GLU A 150 -21.14 -21.28 -35.36
N GLU A 151 -20.15 -21.27 -36.26
CA GLU A 151 -20.25 -21.96 -37.55
C GLU A 151 -20.37 -23.48 -37.38
N HIS A 152 -19.53 -24.09 -36.54
CA HIS A 152 -19.62 -25.52 -36.25
C HIS A 152 -20.98 -25.91 -35.64
N VAL A 153 -21.53 -25.11 -34.73
CA VAL A 153 -22.86 -25.32 -34.14
C VAL A 153 -23.96 -25.26 -35.20
N LYS A 154 -23.89 -24.30 -36.13
CA LYS A 154 -24.86 -24.19 -37.25
C LYS A 154 -24.82 -25.44 -38.14
N ILE A 155 -23.63 -25.93 -38.50
CA ILE A 155 -23.46 -27.12 -39.33
C ILE A 155 -24.04 -28.36 -38.62
N LEU A 156 -23.66 -28.58 -37.36
CA LEU A 156 -24.09 -29.75 -36.60
C LEU A 156 -25.61 -29.73 -36.37
N SER A 157 -26.19 -28.56 -36.09
CA SER A 157 -27.63 -28.40 -35.94
C SER A 157 -28.38 -28.81 -37.22
N GLY A 158 -27.88 -28.43 -38.40
CA GLY A 158 -28.44 -28.86 -39.67
C GLY A 158 -28.37 -30.38 -39.89
N GLN A 159 -27.25 -31.00 -39.52
CA GLN A 159 -27.08 -32.46 -39.59
C GLN A 159 -28.04 -33.20 -38.66
N VAL A 160 -28.19 -32.73 -37.42
CA VAL A 160 -29.14 -33.30 -36.46
C VAL A 160 -30.58 -33.21 -36.98
N TYR A 161 -30.97 -32.05 -37.53
CA TYR A 161 -32.30 -31.90 -38.15
C TYR A 161 -32.52 -32.90 -39.29
N TYR A 162 -31.56 -33.03 -40.20
CA TYR A 162 -31.66 -33.98 -41.31
C TYR A 162 -31.80 -35.43 -40.85
N LEU A 163 -30.94 -35.87 -39.91
CA LEU A 163 -31.00 -37.22 -39.35
C LEU A 163 -32.31 -37.47 -38.61
N THR A 164 -32.86 -36.47 -37.92
CA THR A 164 -34.15 -36.56 -37.22
C THR A 164 -35.29 -36.87 -38.21
N VAL A 165 -35.29 -36.22 -39.38
CA VAL A 165 -36.28 -36.51 -40.44
C VAL A 165 -36.12 -37.94 -40.97
N GLN A 166 -34.89 -38.37 -41.26
CA GLN A 166 -34.64 -39.73 -41.75
C GLN A 166 -35.07 -40.81 -40.76
N VAL A 167 -34.82 -40.60 -39.47
CA VAL A 167 -35.27 -41.53 -38.42
C VAL A 167 -36.79 -41.60 -38.38
N ALA A 168 -37.48 -40.45 -38.43
CA ALA A 168 -38.95 -40.43 -38.43
C ALA A 168 -39.56 -41.13 -39.67
N ASP A 169 -38.94 -41.00 -40.84
CA ASP A 169 -39.38 -41.69 -42.06
C ASP A 169 -39.16 -43.21 -41.95
N LEU A 170 -38.00 -43.64 -41.42
CA LEU A 170 -37.70 -45.05 -41.18
C LEU A 170 -38.63 -45.67 -40.13
N GLU A 171 -38.97 -44.94 -39.08
CA GLU A 171 -39.93 -45.38 -38.05
C GLU A 171 -41.31 -45.67 -38.65
N LYS A 172 -41.80 -44.80 -39.55
CA LYS A 172 -43.06 -45.06 -40.27
C LYS A 172 -43.00 -46.34 -41.08
N VAL A 173 -41.93 -46.54 -41.85
CA VAL A 173 -41.79 -47.74 -42.71
C VAL A 173 -41.63 -49.03 -41.89
N CYS A 174 -41.04 -48.96 -40.70
CA CYS A 174 -40.78 -50.14 -39.87
C CYS A 174 -41.97 -50.55 -38.96
N PHE A 175 -42.85 -49.61 -38.61
CA PHE A 175 -43.88 -49.83 -37.59
C PHE A 175 -45.33 -49.56 -38.04
N GLU A 176 -45.55 -49.08 -39.27
CA GLU A 176 -46.86 -49.12 -39.96
C GLU A 176 -46.98 -50.38 -40.85
#